data_AF-U6RW03-F1
#
_entry.id   AF-U6RW03-F1
#
_cell.length_a   1.000
_cell.length_b   1.000
_cell.length_c   1.000
_cell.angle_alpha   90.00
_cell.angle_beta   90.00
_cell.angle_gamma   90.00
#
_symmetry.space_group_name_H-M   'P 1'
#
loop_
_entity.id
_entity.type
_entity.pdbx_description
1 polymer ?
#
loop_
_entity_poly.entity_id
_entity_poly.type
_entity_poly.pdbx_seq_one_letter_code
_entity_poly.pdbx_strand_id
1 'polypeptide(L)'
;MKRLILFLSIATFFALSALAQTPYDNFAPEQSVKSMIEMPETQFKVVNSDSNSEIHSIEFDKNTLSLNLLNENDSVLKSIILNPNEKKFTSIDPLAEKYYHISPYAYCMNNPVRFIDPTGQDVWEINSQGEIINRIEDKTQDAFYMVTQDADGNYQRTYTIDSDGNINYNAISFKYGTIESQKTISIDSSNSYDVFKVRGDENGTNMFEFMASNTEVEWSQAKTGIEGNKGLNFITTSHKVDRENGMNNLYSGQLYSGYTVRELNHSHPGNTAYPSGSFVHSGAGIGTWRDVAFSRSITNHRQAGGLSRPVFNIYLPGKKSYIKFGPNSIRSQYGR
;
A
#
# COMPACT_ATOMS: atom_id res chain seq x y z
N MET A 1 55.74 -41.96 -42.97
CA MET A 1 54.46 -42.63 -43.31
C MET A 1 53.53 -42.58 -42.11
N LYS A 2 52.30 -42.06 -42.32
CA LYS A 2 51.03 -42.27 -41.56
C LYS A 2 50.95 -41.71 -40.11
N ARG A 3 50.25 -40.58 -39.93
CA ARG A 3 48.83 -40.38 -39.48
C ARG A 3 48.75 -40.16 -37.95
N LEU A 4 48.53 -38.91 -37.50
CA LEU A 4 47.24 -38.29 -37.12
C LEU A 4 46.56 -38.98 -35.92
N ILE A 5 46.40 -38.27 -34.80
CA ILE A 5 45.13 -38.04 -34.07
C ILE A 5 45.39 -37.11 -32.87
N LEU A 6 44.63 -36.02 -32.86
CA LEU A 6 44.45 -34.99 -31.84
C LEU A 6 43.20 -35.38 -31.03
N PHE A 7 43.29 -35.58 -29.71
CA PHE A 7 42.15 -35.52 -28.76
C PHE A 7 42.74 -35.25 -27.36
N LEU A 8 42.56 -34.04 -26.79
CA LEU A 8 41.44 -33.65 -25.92
C LEU A 8 41.67 -34.05 -24.45
N SER A 9 42.08 -33.10 -23.60
CA SER A 9 41.60 -32.98 -22.22
C SER A 9 42.02 -31.64 -21.60
N ILE A 10 41.37 -30.56 -22.05
CA ILE A 10 41.12 -29.40 -21.19
C ILE A 10 40.08 -29.89 -20.18
N ALA A 11 40.54 -30.40 -19.03
CA ALA A 11 39.69 -30.91 -17.96
C ALA A 11 40.25 -30.52 -16.58
N THR A 12 40.77 -29.30 -16.47
CA THR A 12 41.28 -28.75 -15.20
C THR A 12 40.69 -27.37 -14.85
N PHE A 13 39.47 -27.08 -15.33
CA PHE A 13 38.76 -25.85 -14.96
C PHE A 13 37.25 -26.05 -14.67
N PHE A 14 36.85 -27.25 -14.25
CA PHE A 14 35.50 -27.50 -13.74
C PHE A 14 35.57 -28.43 -12.52
N ALA A 15 36.06 -27.90 -11.39
CA ALA A 15 35.86 -28.48 -10.07
C ALA A 15 36.08 -27.43 -8.98
N LEU A 16 35.45 -26.26 -9.10
CA LEU A 16 35.32 -25.30 -8.00
C LEU A 16 33.92 -24.64 -8.04
N SER A 17 32.91 -25.49 -8.08
CA SER A 17 31.51 -25.09 -7.85
C SER A 17 30.72 -26.24 -7.26
N ALA A 18 31.26 -26.86 -6.22
CA ALA A 18 30.51 -27.77 -5.37
C ALA A 18 30.99 -27.57 -3.94
N LEU A 19 30.04 -27.26 -3.06
CA LEU A 19 30.15 -27.05 -1.61
C LEU A 19 30.46 -25.61 -1.16
N ALA A 20 29.62 -24.66 -1.57
CA ALA A 20 29.30 -23.54 -0.69
C ALA A 20 28.34 -24.06 0.39
N GLN A 21 28.90 -24.64 1.47
CA GLN A 21 28.10 -25.06 2.62
C GLN A 21 27.63 -23.79 3.34
N THR A 22 26.31 -23.63 3.49
CA THR A 22 25.79 -22.50 4.26
C THR A 22 26.01 -22.77 5.75
N PRO A 23 26.13 -21.74 6.61
CA PRO A 23 26.38 -21.94 8.05
C PRO A 23 25.27 -22.73 8.78
N TYR A 24 24.17 -23.03 8.09
CA TYR A 24 22.98 -23.69 8.61
C TYR A 24 22.90 -25.18 8.25
N ASP A 25 23.77 -25.68 7.35
CA ASP A 25 23.70 -27.06 6.85
C ASP A 25 24.03 -28.11 7.92
N ASN A 26 24.63 -27.72 9.05
CA ASN A 26 24.93 -28.62 10.18
C ASN A 26 23.75 -28.83 11.15
N PHE A 27 22.61 -28.14 10.95
CA PHE A 27 21.46 -28.20 11.86
C PHE A 27 20.25 -28.96 11.31
N ALA A 28 20.31 -29.48 10.09
CA ALA A 28 19.23 -30.25 9.48
C ALA A 28 19.64 -31.74 9.30
N PRO A 29 18.97 -32.70 9.96
CA PRO A 29 19.17 -34.11 9.65
C PRO A 29 18.76 -34.36 8.20
N GLU A 30 19.55 -35.19 7.49
CA GLU A 30 19.41 -35.58 6.08
C GLU A 30 17.96 -35.58 5.58
N GLN A 31 17.45 -34.44 5.12
CA GLN A 31 16.25 -34.39 4.32
C GLN A 31 16.70 -34.36 2.88
N SER A 32 16.19 -35.33 2.12
CA SER A 32 16.30 -35.41 0.66
C SER A 32 16.22 -34.02 0.05
N VAL A 33 17.26 -33.60 -0.67
CA VAL A 33 17.24 -32.40 -1.51
C VAL A 33 16.07 -32.58 -2.48
N LYS A 34 14.93 -31.94 -2.19
CA LYS A 34 13.83 -31.88 -3.14
C LYS A 34 14.32 -31.02 -4.30
N SER A 35 14.31 -31.58 -5.51
CA SER A 35 14.56 -30.82 -6.73
C SER A 35 13.71 -29.55 -6.72
N MET A 36 14.33 -28.40 -6.96
CA MET A 36 13.57 -27.16 -7.14
C MET A 36 12.54 -27.41 -8.24
N ILE A 37 11.30 -26.97 -7.98
CA ILE A 37 10.26 -26.98 -9.00
C ILE A 37 10.73 -26.00 -10.08
N GLU A 38 11.14 -26.53 -11.24
CA GLU A 38 11.34 -25.70 -12.42
C GLU A 38 9.98 -25.14 -12.79
N MET A 39 9.86 -23.81 -12.74
CA MET A 39 8.66 -23.15 -13.23
C MET A 39 8.55 -23.43 -14.73
N PRO A 40 7.36 -23.79 -15.24
CA PRO A 40 7.16 -23.93 -16.67
C PRO A 40 7.53 -22.61 -17.37
N GLU A 41 8.14 -22.70 -18.56
CA GLU A 41 8.45 -21.52 -19.35
C GLU A 41 7.19 -20.67 -19.52
N THR A 42 7.23 -19.45 -18.97
CA THR A 42 6.12 -18.51 -19.11
C THR A 42 5.98 -18.11 -20.56
N GLN A 43 4.92 -18.58 -21.20
CA GLN A 43 4.54 -18.14 -22.54
C GLN A 43 3.64 -16.90 -22.43
N PHE A 44 4.06 -15.83 -23.08
CA PHE A 44 3.27 -14.61 -23.20
C PHE A 44 2.49 -14.64 -24.53
N LYS A 45 1.48 -15.51 -24.60
CA LYS A 45 0.67 -15.73 -25.79
C LYS A 45 -0.78 -15.31 -25.57
N VAL A 46 -1.33 -14.55 -26.51
CA VAL A 46 -2.74 -14.14 -26.53
C VAL A 46 -3.37 -14.71 -27.81
N VAL A 47 -4.49 -15.40 -27.66
CA VAL A 47 -5.23 -15.99 -28.78
C VAL A 47 -6.33 -15.03 -29.22
N ASN A 48 -6.45 -14.83 -30.52
CA ASN A 48 -7.53 -14.07 -31.13
C ASN A 48 -8.80 -14.92 -31.12
N SER A 49 -9.90 -14.36 -30.62
CA SER A 49 -11.20 -15.04 -30.56
C SER A 49 -11.99 -14.97 -31.87
N ASP A 50 -11.56 -14.17 -32.85
CA ASP A 50 -12.15 -14.12 -34.19
C ASP A 50 -11.59 -15.23 -35.09
N SER A 51 -12.41 -16.24 -35.35
CA SER A 51 -12.07 -17.40 -36.20
C SER A 51 -11.89 -17.05 -37.69
N ASN A 52 -12.20 -15.84 -38.13
CA ASN A 52 -12.01 -15.41 -39.52
C ASN A 52 -10.75 -14.58 -39.71
N SER A 53 -9.99 -14.32 -38.64
CA SER A 53 -8.77 -13.52 -38.72
C SER A 53 -7.59 -14.38 -39.17
N GLU A 54 -6.78 -13.84 -40.10
CA GLU A 54 -5.52 -14.48 -40.48
C GLU A 54 -4.54 -14.58 -39.29
N ILE A 55 -4.65 -13.65 -38.33
CA ILE A 55 -3.84 -13.64 -37.10
C ILE A 55 -4.62 -14.42 -36.03
N HIS A 56 -4.20 -15.66 -35.79
CA HIS A 56 -4.79 -16.54 -34.79
C HIS A 56 -4.27 -16.22 -33.39
N SER A 57 -3.00 -15.88 -33.25
CA SER A 57 -2.43 -15.54 -31.95
C SER A 57 -1.25 -14.59 -32.06
N ILE A 58 -0.93 -13.97 -30.93
CA ILE A 58 0.22 -13.09 -30.78
C ILE A 58 1.05 -13.64 -29.63
N GLU A 59 2.34 -13.88 -29.87
CA GLU A 59 3.27 -14.37 -28.87
C GLU A 59 4.42 -13.39 -28.69
N PHE A 60 4.78 -13.10 -27.44
CA PHE A 60 5.96 -12.31 -27.11
C PHE A 60 7.14 -13.21 -26.73
N ASP A 61 8.21 -13.13 -27.52
CA ASP A 61 9.50 -13.76 -27.22
C ASP A 61 10.40 -12.77 -26.48
N LYS A 62 10.62 -13.06 -25.19
CA LYS A 62 11.45 -12.26 -24.30
C LYS A 62 12.94 -12.27 -24.67
N ASN A 63 13.44 -13.31 -25.34
CA ASN A 63 14.85 -13.46 -25.66
C ASN A 63 15.23 -12.59 -26.86
N THR A 64 14.34 -12.50 -27.84
CA THR A 64 14.52 -11.70 -29.05
C THR A 64 13.83 -10.34 -28.97
N LEU A 65 13.04 -10.09 -27.91
CA LEU A 65 12.19 -8.92 -27.74
C LEU A 65 11.25 -8.73 -28.94
N SER A 66 10.70 -9.83 -29.45
CA SER A 66 9.85 -9.82 -30.64
C SER A 66 8.40 -10.19 -30.30
N LEU A 67 7.47 -9.49 -30.94
CA LEU A 67 6.05 -9.83 -30.94
C LEU A 67 5.74 -10.54 -32.26
N ASN A 68 5.47 -11.84 -32.19
CA ASN A 68 5.19 -12.70 -33.34
C ASN A 68 3.69 -12.86 -33.52
N LEU A 69 3.19 -12.45 -34.68
CA LEU A 69 1.83 -12.69 -35.12
C LEU A 69 1.81 -14.05 -35.83
N LEU A 70 1.03 -14.98 -35.29
CA LEU A 70 0.98 -16.38 -35.71
C LEU A 70 -0.36 -16.69 -36.38
N ASN A 71 -0.34 -17.52 -37.41
CA ASN A 71 -1.56 -18.10 -37.99
C ASN A 71 -2.05 -19.32 -37.18
N GLU A 72 -3.13 -19.96 -37.65
CA GLU A 72 -3.72 -21.15 -37.00
C GLU A 72 -2.74 -22.34 -36.88
N ASN A 73 -1.71 -22.39 -37.72
CA ASN A 73 -0.69 -23.45 -37.71
C ASN A 73 0.56 -23.03 -36.91
N ASP A 74 0.47 -21.99 -36.06
CA ASP A 74 1.57 -21.40 -35.31
C ASP A 74 2.77 -20.97 -36.19
N SER A 75 2.52 -20.70 -37.48
CA SER A 75 3.53 -20.14 -38.37
C SER A 75 3.55 -18.62 -38.25
N VAL A 76 4.75 -18.04 -38.14
CA VAL A 76 4.94 -16.59 -38.04
C VAL A 76 4.54 -15.91 -39.35
N LEU A 77 3.48 -15.11 -39.28
CA LEU A 77 3.06 -14.21 -40.36
C LEU A 77 3.87 -12.92 -40.36
N LYS A 78 4.15 -12.39 -39.17
CA LYS A 78 4.89 -11.13 -38.99
C LYS A 78 5.55 -11.09 -37.63
N SER A 79 6.79 -10.61 -37.59
CA SER A 79 7.50 -10.28 -36.35
C SER A 79 7.66 -8.77 -36.22
N ILE A 80 7.31 -8.25 -35.04
CA ILE A 80 7.56 -6.86 -34.66
C ILE A 80 8.64 -6.87 -33.60
N ILE A 81 9.82 -6.37 -33.94
CA ILE A 81 10.92 -6.22 -32.96
C ILE A 81 10.60 -5.01 -32.09
N LEU A 82 10.53 -5.23 -30.78
CA LEU A 82 10.34 -4.18 -29.80
C LEU A 82 11.71 -3.67 -29.34
N ASN A 83 11.92 -2.37 -29.47
CA ASN A 83 13.04 -1.70 -28.82
C ASN A 83 12.56 -1.23 -27.43
N PRO A 84 13.06 -1.78 -26.32
CA PRO A 84 12.63 -1.40 -24.98
C PRO A 84 12.87 0.09 -24.66
N ASN A 85 13.80 0.73 -25.39
CA ASN A 85 14.10 2.15 -25.23
C ASN A 85 13.08 3.04 -25.95
N GLU A 86 12.34 2.51 -26.91
CA GLU A 86 11.26 3.21 -27.62
C GLU A 86 9.94 2.96 -26.90
N LYS A 87 9.72 3.71 -25.81
CA LYS A 87 8.54 3.62 -24.94
C LYS A 87 7.28 4.19 -25.63
N LYS A 88 6.86 3.58 -26.75
CA LYS A 88 5.75 4.02 -27.60
C LYS A 88 4.84 2.86 -27.97
N PHE A 89 3.57 3.16 -28.22
CA PHE A 89 2.65 2.17 -28.77
C PHE A 89 3.03 1.82 -30.21
N THR A 90 2.76 0.57 -30.61
CA THR A 90 3.00 0.08 -31.98
C THR A 90 1.90 0.46 -32.96
N SER A 91 0.78 0.99 -32.47
CA SER A 91 -0.37 1.47 -33.25
C SER A 91 -0.82 2.84 -32.75
N ILE A 92 -1.53 3.57 -33.61
CA ILE A 92 -2.15 4.87 -33.29
C ILE A 92 -3.23 4.68 -32.23
N ASP A 93 -3.25 5.54 -31.22
CA ASP A 93 -4.33 5.64 -30.23
C ASP A 93 -5.68 5.97 -30.93
N PRO A 94 -6.73 5.15 -30.77
CA PRO A 94 -8.07 5.42 -31.31
C PRO A 94 -8.67 6.78 -30.91
N LEU A 95 -8.19 7.39 -29.82
CA LEU A 95 -8.62 8.69 -29.32
C LEU A 95 -7.66 9.84 -29.67
N ALA A 96 -6.66 9.60 -30.52
CA ALA A 96 -5.66 10.60 -30.89
C ALA A 96 -6.26 11.95 -31.35
N GLU A 97 -7.40 11.92 -32.06
CA GLU A 97 -8.10 13.12 -32.54
C GLU A 97 -8.71 13.99 -31.42
N LYS A 98 -8.85 13.47 -30.20
CA LYS A 98 -9.25 14.30 -29.05
C LYS A 98 -8.07 15.05 -28.44
N TYR A 99 -6.84 14.64 -28.76
CA TYR A 99 -5.62 15.10 -28.11
C TYR A 99 -4.54 15.44 -29.14
N TYR A 100 -4.85 16.36 -30.06
CA TYR A 100 -3.94 16.78 -31.14
C TYR A 100 -2.53 17.23 -30.71
N HIS A 101 -2.37 17.64 -29.45
CA HIS A 101 -1.11 18.10 -28.87
C HIS A 101 -0.23 16.95 -28.31
N ILE A 102 -0.73 15.71 -28.33
CA ILE A 102 -0.05 14.51 -27.82
C ILE A 102 0.23 13.60 -29.00
N SER A 103 1.42 13.02 -29.06
CA SER A 103 1.73 12.06 -30.12
C SER A 103 0.75 10.86 -30.06
N PRO A 104 0.19 10.41 -31.19
CA PRO A 104 -0.73 9.26 -31.24
C PRO A 104 -0.09 7.94 -30.78
N TYR A 105 1.23 7.93 -30.58
CA TYR A 105 1.98 6.77 -30.11
C TYR A 105 2.52 6.95 -28.69
N ALA A 106 2.26 8.08 -28.02
CA ALA A 106 2.82 8.39 -26.72
C ALA A 106 2.28 7.46 -25.63
N TYR A 107 3.18 6.73 -24.98
CA TYR A 107 2.84 6.00 -23.76
C TYR A 107 2.71 6.98 -22.60
N CYS A 108 1.53 7.03 -21.96
CA CYS A 108 1.27 7.87 -20.78
C CYS A 108 1.60 9.35 -20.98
N MET A 109 1.34 9.93 -22.16
CA MET A 109 1.74 11.31 -22.47
C MET A 109 3.25 11.58 -22.27
N ASN A 110 4.10 10.56 -22.45
CA ASN A 110 5.52 10.55 -22.09
C ASN A 110 5.82 10.82 -20.61
N ASN A 111 4.82 10.70 -19.74
CA ASN A 111 4.95 10.78 -18.30
C ASN A 111 4.35 9.53 -17.61
N PRO A 112 4.94 8.34 -17.84
CA PRO A 112 4.48 7.11 -17.23
C PRO A 112 4.59 7.12 -15.71
N VAL A 113 5.42 8.01 -15.12
CA VAL A 113 5.53 8.22 -13.68
C VAL A 113 4.25 8.84 -13.10
N ARG A 114 3.64 9.81 -13.79
CA ARG A 114 2.41 10.48 -13.34
C ARG A 114 1.13 9.67 -13.61
N PHE A 115 1.10 8.92 -14.71
CA PHE A 115 -0.16 8.36 -15.23
C PHE A 115 -0.30 6.83 -15.13
N ILE A 116 0.76 6.13 -14.74
CA ILE A 116 0.73 4.70 -14.38
C ILE A 116 1.47 4.55 -13.05
N ASP A 117 0.73 4.56 -11.94
CA ASP A 117 1.23 4.25 -10.58
C ASP A 117 0.67 2.90 -10.12
N PRO A 118 1.37 1.78 -10.36
CA PRO A 118 0.92 0.46 -9.94
C PRO A 118 1.44 0.05 -8.55
N THR A 119 2.25 0.87 -7.84
CA THR A 119 3.11 0.32 -6.76
C THR A 119 3.28 1.12 -5.47
N GLY A 120 2.90 2.41 -5.36
CA GLY A 120 2.80 3.04 -4.03
C GLY A 120 4.11 3.13 -3.19
N GLN A 121 5.26 3.49 -3.78
CA GLN A 121 6.61 3.34 -3.18
C GLN A 121 7.28 4.68 -2.77
N ASP A 122 7.26 5.13 -1.50
CA ASP A 122 7.62 6.53 -1.23
C ASP A 122 8.12 6.91 0.19
N VAL A 123 8.81 8.06 0.22
CA VAL A 123 8.93 8.95 1.36
C VAL A 123 7.83 10.01 1.26
N TRP A 124 6.98 10.09 2.28
CA TRP A 124 5.93 11.09 2.38
C TRP A 124 6.34 12.24 3.30
N GLU A 125 6.05 13.46 2.87
CA GLU A 125 6.20 14.67 3.69
C GLU A 125 4.81 15.18 4.08
N ILE A 126 4.53 15.20 5.38
CA ILE A 126 3.21 15.46 5.94
C ILE A 126 3.24 16.77 6.73
N ASN A 127 2.29 17.67 6.52
CA ASN A 127 2.17 18.90 7.33
C ASN A 127 1.35 18.68 8.61
N SER A 128 1.20 19.72 9.44
CA SER A 128 0.44 19.61 10.70
C SER A 128 -1.06 19.40 10.50
N GLN A 129 -1.61 19.67 9.31
CA GLN A 129 -2.99 19.35 8.93
C GLN A 129 -3.15 17.91 8.39
N GLY A 130 -2.09 17.12 8.43
CA GLY A 130 -2.08 15.74 7.95
C GLY A 130 -2.11 15.63 6.42
N GLU A 131 -1.90 16.73 5.70
CA GLU A 131 -1.88 16.76 4.24
C GLU A 131 -0.53 16.26 3.72
N ILE A 132 -0.56 15.48 2.63
CA ILE A 132 0.63 15.04 1.93
C ILE A 132 1.13 16.20 1.06
N ILE A 133 2.22 16.83 1.50
CA ILE A 133 2.87 17.93 0.79
C ILE A 133 3.72 17.42 -0.37
N ASN A 134 4.42 16.31 -0.13
CA ASN A 134 5.30 15.72 -1.12
C ASN A 134 5.36 14.20 -0.95
N ARG A 135 5.69 13.54 -2.05
CA ARG A 135 5.77 12.09 -2.19
C ARG A 135 6.95 11.79 -3.11
N ILE A 136 8.04 11.26 -2.52
CA ILE A 136 9.33 11.03 -3.19
C ILE A 136 9.58 9.54 -3.32
N GLU A 137 9.88 9.03 -4.51
CA GLU A 137 10.12 7.60 -4.72
C GLU A 137 11.38 7.12 -3.98
N ASP A 138 11.24 6.11 -3.11
CA ASP A 138 12.34 5.43 -2.42
C ASP A 138 12.05 3.91 -2.38
N LYS A 139 13.02 3.10 -2.82
CA LYS A 139 12.92 1.64 -2.92
C LYS A 139 13.62 0.91 -1.78
N THR A 140 14.21 1.66 -0.86
CA THR A 140 14.98 1.11 0.26
C THR A 140 14.15 1.08 1.54
N GLN A 141 13.17 1.96 1.67
CA GLN A 141 12.31 2.11 2.84
C GLN A 141 10.98 2.77 2.48
N ASP A 142 10.01 2.63 3.39
CA ASP A 142 8.81 3.47 3.42
C ASP A 142 8.98 4.44 4.60
N ALA A 143 8.88 5.75 4.40
CA ALA A 143 9.12 6.70 5.48
C ALA A 143 8.20 7.92 5.45
N PHE A 144 7.89 8.46 6.63
CA PHE A 144 7.07 9.64 6.79
C PHE A 144 7.85 10.69 7.58
N TYR A 145 7.95 11.90 7.04
CA TYR A 145 8.60 13.05 7.66
C TYR A 145 7.57 14.15 7.90
N MET A 146 7.62 14.75 9.09
CA MET A 146 6.82 15.94 9.38
C MET A 146 7.50 17.19 8.83
N VAL A 147 6.75 18.03 8.13
CA VAL A 147 7.24 19.29 7.55
C VAL A 147 6.48 20.51 8.08
N THR A 148 7.15 21.66 8.09
CA THR A 148 6.55 22.97 8.37
C THR A 148 7.05 24.00 7.36
N GLN A 149 6.31 25.09 7.17
CA GLN A 149 6.75 26.16 6.27
C GLN A 149 7.79 27.06 6.96
N ASP A 150 8.84 27.41 6.24
CA ASP A 150 9.76 28.47 6.62
C ASP A 150 9.15 29.87 6.38
N ALA A 151 9.91 30.92 6.71
CA ALA A 151 9.46 32.31 6.56
C ALA A 151 9.16 32.70 5.11
N ASP A 152 9.73 31.97 4.13
CA ASP A 152 9.54 32.19 2.70
C ASP A 152 8.41 31.29 2.13
N GLY A 153 7.80 30.46 2.98
CA GLY A 153 6.68 29.58 2.62
C GLY A 153 7.09 28.20 2.09
N ASN A 154 8.38 27.86 2.08
CA ASN A 154 8.84 26.54 1.63
C ASN A 154 8.73 25.51 2.75
N TYR A 155 8.35 24.28 2.41
CA TYR A 155 8.27 23.20 3.39
C TYR A 155 9.65 22.62 3.72
N GLN A 156 9.94 22.54 5.03
CA GLN A 156 11.17 21.98 5.57
C GLN A 156 10.84 20.87 6.57
N ARG A 157 11.63 19.78 6.54
CA ARG A 157 11.52 18.70 7.53
C ARG A 157 11.82 19.23 8.93
N THR A 158 10.96 18.89 9.86
CA THR A 158 11.12 19.23 11.27
C THR A 158 12.09 18.25 11.94
N TYR A 159 12.89 18.77 12.88
CA TYR A 159 13.88 17.99 13.61
C TYR A 159 14.18 18.62 14.97
N THR A 160 14.76 17.83 15.86
CA THR A 160 15.40 18.30 17.09
C THR A 160 16.91 18.09 17.00
N ILE A 161 17.67 18.80 17.84
CA ILE A 161 19.11 18.62 17.96
C ILE A 161 19.37 18.09 19.37
N ASP A 162 20.09 16.98 19.49
CA ASP A 162 20.47 16.41 20.78
C ASP A 162 21.64 17.15 21.45
N SER A 163 22.04 16.71 22.64
CA SER A 163 23.16 17.32 23.39
C SER A 163 24.50 17.26 22.66
N ASP A 164 24.65 16.32 21.73
CA ASP A 164 25.89 16.06 21.00
C ASP A 164 25.89 16.76 19.63
N GLY A 165 24.81 17.47 19.30
CA GLY A 165 24.65 18.22 18.06
C GLY A 165 24.08 17.39 16.90
N ASN A 166 23.60 16.16 17.13
CA ASN A 166 23.02 15.35 16.07
C ASN A 166 21.58 15.75 15.78
N ILE A 167 21.23 15.74 14.50
CA ILE A 167 19.89 16.05 14.00
C ILE A 167 19.01 14.79 14.10
N ASN A 168 17.89 14.92 14.80
CA ASN A 168 16.86 13.90 14.94
C ASN A 168 15.60 14.37 14.23
N TYR A 169 15.37 13.90 13.01
CA TYR A 169 14.16 14.23 12.24
C TYR A 169 12.91 13.69 12.92
N ASN A 170 11.83 14.47 12.89
CA ASN A 170 10.52 14.01 13.30
C ASN A 170 9.93 13.12 12.20
N ALA A 171 10.29 11.84 12.25
CA ALA A 171 10.00 10.88 11.21
C ALA A 171 9.75 9.48 11.79
N ILE A 172 9.08 8.66 10.98
CA ILE A 172 8.97 7.21 11.19
C ILE A 172 9.31 6.49 9.89
N SER A 173 10.04 5.39 9.98
CA SER A 173 10.40 4.57 8.82
C SER A 173 10.05 3.11 9.05
N PHE A 174 9.80 2.43 7.95
CA PHE A 174 9.45 1.02 7.89
C PHE A 174 10.29 0.34 6.81
N LYS A 175 10.37 -0.99 6.92
CA LYS A 175 10.88 -1.80 5.82
C LYS A 175 10.05 -1.52 4.57
N TYR A 176 10.72 -1.33 3.44
CA TYR A 176 10.06 -1.17 2.14
C TYR A 176 8.97 -2.23 1.89
N GLY A 177 7.81 -1.77 1.39
CA GLY A 177 6.63 -2.60 1.13
C GLY A 177 5.73 -2.83 2.36
N THR A 178 5.99 -2.13 3.46
CA THR A 178 5.09 -2.10 4.63
C THR A 178 3.84 -1.29 4.31
N ILE A 179 3.99 -0.19 3.58
CA ILE A 179 2.88 0.60 3.04
C ILE A 179 2.50 -0.01 1.68
N GLU A 180 1.38 -0.72 1.62
CA GLU A 180 0.92 -1.40 0.41
C GLU A 180 0.28 -0.44 -0.60
N SER A 181 -0.29 0.67 -0.12
CA SER A 181 -0.85 1.72 -0.97
C SER A 181 -1.23 2.97 -0.16
N GLN A 182 -1.14 4.14 -0.78
CA GLN A 182 -1.82 5.38 -0.37
C GLN A 182 -2.85 5.77 -1.44
N LYS A 183 -4.03 6.24 -1.02
CA LYS A 183 -5.05 6.81 -1.91
C LYS A 183 -5.75 7.98 -1.25
N THR A 184 -6.10 8.98 -2.04
CA THR A 184 -7.08 10.02 -1.68
C THR A 184 -8.42 9.67 -2.30
N ILE A 185 -9.47 9.54 -1.49
CA ILE A 185 -10.80 9.12 -1.92
C ILE A 185 -11.80 10.25 -1.66
N SER A 186 -12.51 10.68 -2.72
CA SER A 186 -13.62 11.63 -2.60
C SER A 186 -14.83 11.00 -1.91
N ILE A 187 -15.38 11.70 -0.93
CA ILE A 187 -16.65 11.37 -0.27
C ILE A 187 -17.79 12.07 -1.01
N ASP A 188 -17.58 13.33 -1.36
CA ASP A 188 -18.50 14.17 -2.13
C ASP A 188 -17.70 15.25 -2.89
N SER A 189 -18.38 16.28 -3.42
CA SER A 189 -17.74 17.35 -4.21
C SER A 189 -16.74 18.22 -3.43
N SER A 190 -16.79 18.23 -2.10
CA SER A 190 -15.96 19.09 -1.24
C SER A 190 -15.21 18.35 -0.14
N ASN A 191 -15.50 17.07 0.08
CA ASN A 191 -14.86 16.25 1.10
C ASN A 191 -14.13 15.06 0.47
N SER A 192 -12.93 14.80 0.97
CA SER A 192 -12.14 13.61 0.70
C SER A 192 -11.51 13.08 2.00
N TYR A 193 -10.90 11.92 1.91
CA TYR A 193 -10.03 11.38 2.95
C TYR A 193 -8.84 10.67 2.31
N ASP A 194 -7.72 10.67 3.01
CA ASP A 194 -6.59 9.83 2.68
C ASP A 194 -6.73 8.47 3.38
N VAL A 195 -6.32 7.41 2.70
CA VAL A 195 -6.23 6.06 3.24
C VAL A 195 -4.88 5.44 2.88
N PHE A 196 -4.20 4.94 3.91
CA PHE A 196 -3.01 4.13 3.80
C PHE A 196 -3.35 2.69 4.16
N LYS A 197 -2.89 1.76 3.32
CA LYS A 197 -2.99 0.32 3.55
C LYS A 197 -1.65 -0.16 4.08
N VAL A 198 -1.62 -0.66 5.31
CA VAL A 198 -0.39 -0.96 6.04
C VAL A 198 -0.36 -2.44 6.46
N ARG A 199 0.75 -3.12 6.17
CA ARG A 199 0.95 -4.52 6.55
C ARG A 199 1.62 -4.62 7.92
N GLY A 200 1.05 -5.44 8.79
CA GLY A 200 1.50 -5.68 10.16
C GLY A 200 0.79 -4.78 11.16
N ASP A 201 0.25 -5.37 12.22
CA ASP A 201 -0.49 -4.63 13.27
C ASP A 201 0.40 -3.64 14.02
N GLU A 202 1.64 -4.03 14.33
CA GLU A 202 2.61 -3.13 14.97
C GLU A 202 2.95 -1.94 14.06
N ASN A 203 3.25 -2.19 12.79
CA ASN A 203 3.52 -1.13 11.82
C ASN A 203 2.34 -0.17 11.67
N GLY A 204 1.13 -0.71 11.53
CA GLY A 204 -0.09 0.09 11.43
C GLY A 204 -0.35 0.94 12.67
N THR A 205 -0.17 0.38 13.86
CA THR A 205 -0.34 1.12 15.11
C THR A 205 0.76 2.18 15.29
N ASN A 206 2.02 1.87 14.98
CA ASN A 206 3.11 2.84 15.05
C ASN A 206 2.89 4.01 14.07
N MET A 207 2.45 3.74 12.84
CA MET A 207 2.11 4.79 11.88
C MET A 207 0.94 5.65 12.39
N PHE A 208 -0.15 5.02 12.83
CA PHE A 208 -1.33 5.71 13.37
C PHE A 208 -0.97 6.63 14.54
N GLU A 209 -0.23 6.11 15.53
CA GLU A 209 0.16 6.88 16.71
C GLU A 209 1.13 8.01 16.35
N PHE A 210 2.08 7.76 15.44
CA PHE A 210 2.99 8.79 14.94
C PHE A 210 2.21 9.95 14.29
N MET A 211 1.29 9.65 13.38
CA MET A 211 0.50 10.69 12.70
C MET A 211 -0.39 11.44 13.68
N ALA A 212 -1.09 10.72 14.56
CA ALA A 212 -1.96 11.32 15.57
C ALA A 212 -1.21 12.20 16.58
N SER A 213 0.07 11.89 16.85
CA SER A 213 0.89 12.63 17.82
C SER A 213 1.60 13.84 17.22
N ASN A 214 1.69 13.92 15.90
CA ASN A 214 2.43 14.95 15.18
C ASN A 214 1.56 15.84 14.29
N THR A 215 0.26 15.62 14.26
CA THR A 215 -0.70 16.43 13.50
C THR A 215 -1.80 16.98 14.41
N GLU A 216 -2.49 18.01 13.94
CA GLU A 216 -3.61 18.67 14.63
C GLU A 216 -4.95 18.02 14.32
N VAL A 217 -4.98 17.02 13.42
CA VAL A 217 -6.19 16.41 12.87
C VAL A 217 -6.43 15.00 13.42
N GLU A 218 -7.68 14.55 13.37
CA GLU A 218 -8.02 13.18 13.71
C GLU A 218 -7.52 12.21 12.65
N TRP A 219 -6.97 11.09 13.14
CA TRP A 219 -6.63 9.92 12.36
C TRP A 219 -7.44 8.74 12.87
N SER A 220 -7.64 7.73 12.02
CA SER A 220 -8.28 6.48 12.38
C SER A 220 -7.45 5.27 11.92
N GLN A 221 -7.56 4.15 12.64
CA GLN A 221 -6.98 2.86 12.29
C GLN A 221 -8.06 1.78 12.32
N ALA A 222 -8.18 1.00 11.25
CA ALA A 222 -8.90 -0.26 11.25
C ALA A 222 -7.93 -1.44 11.19
N LYS A 223 -7.95 -2.31 12.20
CA LYS A 223 -7.23 -3.59 12.19
C LYS A 223 -8.12 -4.67 11.62
N THR A 224 -7.69 -5.31 10.54
CA THR A 224 -8.50 -6.25 9.77
C THR A 224 -7.76 -7.56 9.48
N GLY A 225 -8.53 -8.57 9.08
CA GLY A 225 -8.02 -9.90 8.74
C GLY A 225 -7.36 -10.60 9.94
N ILE A 226 -6.29 -11.32 9.66
CA ILE A 226 -5.46 -11.99 10.66
C ILE A 226 -4.70 -10.97 11.52
N GLU A 227 -4.24 -11.38 12.69
CA GLU A 227 -3.49 -10.52 13.62
C GLU A 227 -1.97 -10.58 13.38
N GLY A 228 -1.25 -9.64 14.00
CA GLY A 228 0.21 -9.61 14.03
C GLY A 228 0.83 -9.18 12.70
N ASN A 229 1.97 -9.77 12.33
CA ASN A 229 2.79 -9.33 11.19
C ASN A 229 2.09 -9.44 9.83
N LYS A 230 1.09 -10.32 9.71
CA LYS A 230 0.30 -10.46 8.48
C LYS A 230 -1.01 -9.67 8.54
N GLY A 231 -1.29 -8.99 9.65
CA GLY A 231 -2.50 -8.20 9.80
C GLY A 231 -2.56 -7.05 8.82
N LEU A 232 -3.77 -6.75 8.36
CA LEU A 232 -4.01 -5.68 7.39
C LEU A 232 -4.63 -4.50 8.10
N ASN A 233 -3.96 -3.34 8.02
CA ASN A 233 -4.35 -2.12 8.69
C ASN A 233 -4.73 -1.06 7.66
N PHE A 234 -5.78 -0.30 7.96
CA PHE A 234 -6.13 0.89 7.18
C PHE A 234 -6.02 2.10 8.07
N ILE A 235 -5.18 3.06 7.68
CA ILE A 235 -4.97 4.31 8.40
C ILE A 235 -5.62 5.43 7.59
N THR A 236 -6.54 6.19 8.18
CA THR A 236 -7.29 7.23 7.47
C THR A 236 -7.23 8.58 8.16
N THR A 237 -7.30 9.65 7.38
CA THR A 237 -7.62 11.00 7.89
C THR A 237 -8.47 11.74 6.86
N SER A 238 -9.41 12.55 7.35
CA SER A 238 -10.14 13.51 6.52
C SER A 238 -9.63 14.95 6.72
N HIS A 239 -8.43 15.13 7.27
CA HIS A 239 -7.77 16.42 7.54
C HIS A 239 -8.62 17.36 8.41
N LYS A 240 -9.34 16.81 9.39
CA LYS A 240 -10.24 17.56 10.27
C LYS A 240 -9.91 17.33 11.73
N VAL A 241 -9.96 18.41 12.51
CA VAL A 241 -9.60 18.43 13.93
C VAL A 241 -10.66 17.77 14.82
N ASP A 242 -11.93 17.80 14.41
CA ASP A 242 -13.08 17.47 15.26
C ASP A 242 -13.87 16.22 14.84
N ARG A 243 -13.41 15.54 13.77
CA ARG A 243 -14.04 14.35 13.20
C ARG A 243 -13.14 13.68 12.16
N GLU A 244 -13.27 12.36 12.06
CA GLU A 244 -12.68 11.56 10.99
C GLU A 244 -13.79 10.90 10.15
N ASN A 245 -13.99 11.38 8.92
CA ASN A 245 -15.06 10.89 8.04
C ASN A 245 -14.64 9.66 7.22
N GLY A 246 -13.33 9.47 7.02
CA GLY A 246 -12.77 8.44 6.15
C GLY A 246 -13.10 7.03 6.63
N MET A 247 -13.04 6.77 7.94
CA MET A 247 -13.32 5.45 8.49
C MET A 247 -14.77 5.00 8.26
N ASN A 248 -15.74 5.92 8.32
CA ASN A 248 -17.13 5.59 8.02
C ASN A 248 -17.32 5.25 6.53
N ASN A 249 -16.70 6.03 5.64
CA ASN A 249 -16.74 5.77 4.21
C ASN A 249 -16.03 4.46 3.84
N LEU A 250 -14.83 4.23 4.36
CA LEU A 250 -14.06 3.00 4.20
C LEU A 250 -14.83 1.78 4.72
N TYR A 251 -15.45 1.90 5.90
CA TYR A 251 -16.25 0.83 6.45
C TYR A 251 -17.43 0.50 5.53
N SER A 252 -18.20 1.49 5.11
CA SER A 252 -19.40 1.28 4.30
C SER A 252 -19.08 0.83 2.88
N GLY A 253 -17.97 1.28 2.30
CA GLY A 253 -17.57 0.99 0.92
C GLY A 253 -16.75 -0.29 0.76
N GLN A 254 -15.86 -0.60 1.72
CA GLN A 254 -14.92 -1.71 1.58
C GLN A 254 -15.03 -2.74 2.71
N LEU A 255 -15.10 -2.30 3.98
CA LEU A 255 -15.04 -3.24 5.10
C LEU A 255 -16.41 -3.84 5.46
N TYR A 256 -17.49 -3.38 4.81
CA TYR A 256 -18.88 -3.69 5.15
C TYR A 256 -19.14 -5.20 5.09
N SER A 257 -18.58 -5.88 4.09
CA SER A 257 -18.73 -7.33 3.91
C SER A 257 -17.41 -7.94 3.48
N GLY A 258 -17.17 -9.21 3.86
CA GLY A 258 -15.97 -9.95 3.44
C GLY A 258 -14.69 -9.65 4.23
N TYR A 259 -14.67 -8.63 5.09
CA TYR A 259 -13.54 -8.36 5.98
C TYR A 259 -13.84 -8.78 7.42
N THR A 260 -12.90 -9.48 8.05
CA THR A 260 -12.84 -9.54 9.52
C THR A 260 -12.30 -8.21 10.02
N VAL A 261 -13.09 -7.47 10.81
CA VAL A 261 -12.65 -6.22 11.44
C VAL A 261 -12.51 -6.49 12.94
N ARG A 262 -11.30 -6.32 13.46
CA ARG A 262 -10.92 -6.65 14.83
C ARG A 262 -10.97 -5.43 15.74
N GLU A 263 -10.41 -4.32 15.29
CA GLU A 263 -10.33 -3.08 16.06
C GLU A 263 -10.58 -1.87 15.17
N LEU A 264 -11.27 -0.87 15.71
CA LEU A 264 -11.47 0.43 15.11
C LEU A 264 -11.04 1.49 16.13
N ASN A 265 -9.96 2.19 15.80
CA ASN A 265 -9.34 3.19 16.65
C ASN A 265 -9.43 4.55 15.97
N HIS A 266 -9.58 5.63 16.74
CA HIS A 266 -9.39 6.99 16.25
C HIS A 266 -8.70 7.86 17.28
N SER A 267 -8.09 8.97 16.85
CA SER A 267 -7.40 9.89 17.75
C SER A 267 -8.29 11.07 18.14
N HIS A 268 -8.11 11.60 19.35
CA HIS A 268 -8.59 12.92 19.74
C HIS A 268 -7.39 13.87 19.90
N PRO A 269 -7.08 14.74 18.93
CA PRO A 269 -5.96 15.70 19.02
C PRO A 269 -6.04 16.57 20.28
N GLY A 270 -7.25 16.99 20.65
CA GLY A 270 -7.51 17.75 21.88
C GLY A 270 -7.43 16.94 23.19
N ASN A 271 -7.06 15.65 23.14
CA ASN A 271 -6.95 14.77 24.30
C ASN A 271 -8.24 14.63 25.14
N THR A 272 -9.40 14.80 24.50
CA THR A 272 -10.70 14.58 25.14
C THR A 272 -10.83 13.11 25.54
N ALA A 273 -10.80 12.84 26.84
CA ALA A 273 -10.73 11.48 27.38
C ALA A 273 -12.08 10.75 27.46
N TYR A 274 -13.03 11.09 26.58
CA TYR A 274 -14.32 10.40 26.48
C TYR A 274 -14.85 10.44 25.03
N PRO A 275 -15.60 9.43 24.59
CA PRO A 275 -16.21 9.42 23.26
C PRO A 275 -17.32 10.47 23.17
N SER A 276 -17.38 11.16 22.04
CA SER A 276 -18.52 11.98 21.66
C SER A 276 -19.78 11.11 21.51
N GLY A 277 -20.95 11.66 21.83
CA GLY A 277 -22.17 10.85 21.95
C GLY A 277 -22.31 10.03 23.23
N SER A 278 -21.39 10.13 24.20
CA SER A 278 -21.55 9.50 25.53
C SER A 278 -22.46 10.24 26.50
N PHE A 279 -23.10 11.31 26.05
CA PHE A 279 -24.10 12.07 26.80
C PHE A 279 -25.22 12.49 25.85
N VAL A 280 -26.42 12.69 26.40
CA VAL A 280 -27.49 13.41 25.71
C VAL A 280 -27.21 14.91 25.86
N HIS A 281 -27.58 15.74 24.89
CA HIS A 281 -27.24 17.18 24.88
C HIS A 281 -27.66 17.92 26.18
N SER A 282 -28.63 17.38 26.94
CA SER A 282 -29.18 17.92 28.19
C SER A 282 -28.89 17.09 29.45
N GLY A 283 -27.99 16.10 29.45
CA GLY A 283 -27.74 15.27 30.63
C GLY A 283 -26.85 14.04 30.45
N ALA A 284 -26.64 13.29 31.53
CA ALA A 284 -25.94 12.02 31.49
C ALA A 284 -26.84 10.94 30.86
N GLY A 285 -26.36 10.28 29.81
CA GLY A 285 -27.13 9.25 29.11
C GLY A 285 -26.48 8.84 27.79
N ILE A 286 -27.00 7.81 27.14
CA ILE A 286 -26.44 7.34 25.87
C ILE A 286 -26.93 8.26 24.73
N GLY A 287 -26.02 8.94 24.05
CA GLY A 287 -26.31 9.74 22.87
C GLY A 287 -26.49 8.90 21.60
N THR A 288 -27.09 9.52 20.58
CA THR A 288 -27.34 8.93 19.26
C THR A 288 -26.49 9.55 18.16
N TRP A 289 -25.39 10.23 18.52
CA TRP A 289 -24.52 10.97 17.60
C TRP A 289 -23.05 10.53 17.72
N ARG A 290 -22.27 10.79 16.66
CA ARG A 290 -20.80 10.59 16.56
C ARG A 290 -20.29 9.24 17.09
N ASP A 291 -19.25 9.19 17.94
CA ASP A 291 -18.50 7.95 18.23
C ASP A 291 -19.39 6.82 18.77
N VAL A 292 -20.24 7.13 19.75
CA VAL A 292 -21.16 6.15 20.32
C VAL A 292 -22.19 5.67 19.30
N ALA A 293 -22.66 6.55 18.40
CA ALA A 293 -23.55 6.14 17.32
C ALA A 293 -22.84 5.31 16.24
N PHE A 294 -21.60 5.66 15.90
CA PHE A 294 -20.76 4.94 14.95
C PHE A 294 -20.49 3.52 15.44
N SER A 295 -20.02 3.37 16.69
CA SER A 295 -19.78 2.05 17.28
C SER A 295 -21.05 1.20 17.39
N ARG A 296 -22.21 1.82 17.64
CA ARG A 296 -23.52 1.15 17.62
C ARG A 296 -23.92 0.69 16.22
N SER A 297 -23.80 1.54 15.22
CA SER A 297 -24.12 1.19 13.83
C SER A 297 -23.33 -0.03 13.37
N ILE A 298 -22.01 -0.01 13.58
CA ILE A 298 -21.12 -1.12 13.22
C ILE A 298 -21.42 -2.38 14.03
N THR A 299 -21.59 -2.24 15.34
CA THR A 299 -21.95 -3.36 16.22
C THR A 299 -23.22 -4.06 15.74
N ASN A 300 -24.28 -3.30 15.49
CA ASN A 300 -25.58 -3.83 15.10
C ASN A 300 -25.52 -4.50 13.73
N HIS A 301 -24.85 -3.87 12.76
CA HIS A 301 -24.64 -4.47 11.45
C HIS A 301 -23.87 -5.79 11.57
N ARG A 302 -22.72 -5.81 12.26
CA ARG A 302 -21.91 -7.03 12.44
C ARG A 302 -22.70 -8.14 13.11
N GLN A 303 -23.44 -7.81 14.17
CA GLN A 303 -24.27 -8.76 14.90
C GLN A 303 -25.39 -9.34 14.01
N ALA A 304 -26.09 -8.49 13.25
CA ALA A 304 -27.14 -8.93 12.32
C ALA A 304 -26.59 -9.85 11.22
N GLY A 305 -25.34 -9.64 10.78
CA GLY A 305 -24.66 -10.48 9.81
C GLY A 305 -23.94 -11.70 10.39
N GLY A 306 -24.02 -11.96 11.70
CA GLY A 306 -23.28 -13.06 12.35
C GLY A 306 -21.75 -12.88 12.33
N LEU A 307 -21.26 -11.66 12.17
CA LEU A 307 -19.84 -11.31 12.10
C LEU A 307 -19.29 -10.93 13.48
N SER A 308 -17.97 -11.06 13.65
CA SER A 308 -17.27 -10.62 14.87
C SER A 308 -17.45 -9.12 15.11
N ARG A 309 -17.70 -8.75 16.37
CA ARG A 309 -17.80 -7.35 16.79
C ARG A 309 -16.41 -6.77 17.02
N PRO A 310 -16.05 -5.64 16.41
CA PRO A 310 -14.76 -5.02 16.66
C PRO A 310 -14.70 -4.37 18.05
N VAL A 311 -13.48 -4.21 18.57
CA VAL A 311 -13.20 -3.35 19.72
C VAL A 311 -13.05 -1.91 19.24
N PHE A 312 -13.55 -0.95 20.02
CA PHE A 312 -13.42 0.47 19.71
C PHE A 312 -12.55 1.18 20.74
N ASN A 313 -11.58 1.96 20.26
CA ASN A 313 -10.68 2.72 21.13
C ASN A 313 -10.51 4.16 20.64
N ILE A 314 -10.25 5.07 21.57
CA ILE A 314 -9.77 6.42 21.29
C ILE A 314 -8.34 6.54 21.78
N TYR A 315 -7.44 6.95 20.90
CA TYR A 315 -6.07 7.31 21.23
C TYR A 315 -5.98 8.78 21.65
N LEU A 316 -5.33 9.03 22.78
CA LEU A 316 -5.09 10.37 23.34
C LEU A 316 -3.61 10.72 23.15
N PRO A 317 -3.23 11.51 22.12
CA PRO A 317 -1.83 11.65 21.72
C PRO A 317 -0.94 12.30 22.78
N GLY A 318 -1.47 13.27 23.52
CA GLY A 318 -0.76 13.94 24.61
C GLY A 318 -0.55 13.05 25.84
N LYS A 319 -1.38 12.00 26.01
CA LYS A 319 -1.21 10.99 27.07
C LYS A 319 -0.57 9.69 26.58
N LYS A 320 -0.40 9.52 25.27
CA LYS A 320 0.04 8.26 24.61
C LYS A 320 -0.69 7.04 25.16
N SER A 321 -2.01 7.14 25.25
CA SER A 321 -2.86 6.12 25.89
C SER A 321 -4.17 5.95 25.17
N TYR A 322 -4.79 4.78 25.35
CA TYR A 322 -6.09 4.46 24.77
C TYR A 322 -7.18 4.44 25.83
N ILE A 323 -8.37 4.91 25.45
CA ILE A 323 -9.61 4.66 26.18
C ILE A 323 -10.52 3.75 25.34
N LYS A 324 -11.11 2.74 25.98
CA LYS A 324 -12.07 1.84 25.33
C LYS A 324 -13.47 2.44 25.37
N PHE A 325 -14.22 2.30 24.28
CA PHE A 325 -15.64 2.66 24.26
C PHE A 325 -16.47 1.65 23.46
N GLY A 326 -17.78 1.88 23.41
CA GLY A 326 -18.69 1.03 22.66
C GLY A 326 -20.08 1.64 22.53
N PRO A 327 -21.06 0.83 22.05
CA PRO A 327 -22.36 1.31 21.60
C PRO A 327 -23.25 1.89 22.71
N ASN A 328 -22.90 1.60 23.97
CA ASN A 328 -23.65 2.00 25.16
C ASN A 328 -22.81 2.84 26.13
N SER A 329 -21.70 3.41 25.65
CA SER A 329 -20.82 4.23 26.48
C SER A 329 -21.55 5.48 27.00
N ILE A 330 -21.39 5.75 28.30
CA ILE A 330 -21.92 6.94 28.97
C ILE A 330 -20.80 7.75 29.61
N ARG A 331 -20.96 9.06 29.69
CA ARG A 331 -19.90 10.00 30.09
C ARG A 331 -19.34 9.70 31.48
N SER A 332 -20.15 9.21 32.41
CA SER A 332 -19.71 8.86 33.77
C SER A 332 -18.72 7.69 33.85
N GLN A 333 -18.57 6.90 32.78
CA GLN A 333 -17.55 5.83 32.71
C GLN A 333 -16.14 6.36 32.45
N TYR A 334 -16.03 7.61 31.99
CA TYR A 334 -14.79 8.26 31.60
C TYR A 334 -14.52 9.36 32.62
N GLY A 335 -13.61 9.10 33.56
CA GLY A 335 -13.29 9.98 34.68
C GLY A 335 -13.07 11.44 34.26
N ARG A 336 -13.43 12.37 35.16
CA ARG A 336 -13.28 13.81 34.95
C ARG A 336 -11.82 14.25 34.97
#